data_AF-A0A8T3ZNA3-F1
#
_entry.id   AF-A0A8T3ZNA3-F1
#
_cell.length_a   1.000
_cell.length_b   1.000
_cell.length_c   1.000
_cell.angle_alpha   90.00
_cell.angle_beta   90.00
_cell.angle_gamma   90.00
#
_symmetry.space_group_name_H-M   'P 1'
#
loop_
_entity.id
_entity.type
_entity.pdbx_description
1 polymer ?
#
loop_
_entity_poly.entity_id
_entity_poly.type
_entity_poly.pdbx_seq_one_letter_code
_entity_poly.pdbx_strand_id
1 'polypeptide(L)'
;MISMSFHLASREYKKSNTTIRVDSVMIGKEFVVIAGPCAIESRKQFIAAAEAVKKAGAAMLRGPVFKPRSSPYSFQGIGEAGLEILKEARQLMPVVT
;
A
#
# COMPACT_ATOMS: atom_id res chain seq x y z
N MET A 1 20.47 -27.11 -18.76
CA MET A 1 20.11 -26.57 -17.42
C MET A 1 19.27 -25.33 -17.61
N ILE A 2 17.95 -25.45 -17.52
CA ILE A 2 17.08 -24.27 -17.53
C ILE A 2 17.17 -23.68 -16.12
N SER A 3 17.94 -22.62 -15.96
CA SER A 3 17.90 -21.81 -14.74
C SER A 3 16.49 -21.24 -14.63
N MET A 4 15.73 -21.70 -13.63
CA MET A 4 14.37 -21.25 -13.44
C MET A 4 14.35 -19.75 -13.16
N SER A 5 13.60 -18.97 -13.97
CA SER A 5 13.66 -17.51 -14.07
C SER A 5 13.30 -16.74 -12.78
N PHE A 6 12.94 -17.47 -11.72
CA PHE A 6 12.45 -16.96 -10.44
C PHE A 6 13.00 -17.79 -9.28
N HIS A 7 14.23 -18.33 -9.42
CA HIS A 7 14.84 -19.23 -8.44
C HIS A 7 14.65 -18.76 -6.98
N LEU A 8 14.98 -17.50 -6.66
CA LEU A 8 14.88 -16.95 -5.30
C LEU A 8 13.43 -16.81 -4.77
N ALA A 9 12.45 -16.66 -5.65
CA ALA A 9 11.03 -16.58 -5.27
C ALA A 9 10.34 -17.95 -5.28
N SER A 10 11.04 -19.00 -5.73
CA SER A 10 10.45 -20.33 -5.91
C SER A 10 10.31 -21.10 -4.59
N ARG A 11 9.31 -21.99 -4.54
CA ARG A 11 9.17 -22.95 -3.42
C ARG A 11 10.21 -24.05 -3.42
N GLU A 12 10.82 -24.32 -4.58
CA GLU A 12 11.96 -25.23 -4.69
C GLU A 12 13.16 -24.69 -3.92
N TYR A 13 13.45 -23.39 -4.07
CA TYR A 13 14.50 -22.71 -3.31
C TYR A 13 14.09 -22.48 -1.84
N LYS A 14 12.87 -22.00 -1.58
CA LYS A 14 12.37 -21.76 -0.21
C LYS A 14 11.02 -22.42 0.02
N LYS A 15 11.04 -23.56 0.73
CA LYS A 15 9.81 -24.32 1.04
C LYS A 15 8.86 -23.58 1.98
N SER A 16 9.39 -22.85 2.97
CA SER A 16 8.59 -22.14 3.99
C SER A 16 7.99 -20.83 3.48
N ASN A 17 6.86 -20.41 4.08
CA ASN A 17 6.23 -19.14 3.73
C ASN A 17 7.14 -17.95 4.07
N THR A 18 7.23 -16.99 3.16
CA THR A 18 7.78 -15.67 3.48
C THR A 18 6.70 -14.84 4.15
N THR A 19 6.96 -14.37 5.36
CA THR A 19 6.10 -13.42 6.07
C THR A 19 6.78 -12.06 6.09
N ILE A 20 6.05 -11.01 5.70
CA ILE A 20 6.55 -9.64 5.66
C ILE A 20 5.90 -8.86 6.79
N ARG A 21 6.73 -8.24 7.64
CA ARG A 21 6.27 -7.36 8.72
C ARG A 21 6.25 -5.92 8.24
N VAL A 22 5.09 -5.27 8.32
CA VAL A 22 4.93 -3.82 8.11
C VAL A 22 4.34 -3.23 9.39
N ASP A 23 5.17 -2.54 10.16
CA ASP A 23 4.85 -2.08 11.52
C ASP A 23 4.29 -3.23 12.40
N SER A 24 2.99 -3.22 12.70
CA SER A 24 2.30 -4.25 13.48
C SER A 24 1.63 -5.35 12.63
N VAL A 25 1.65 -5.25 11.30
CA VAL A 25 0.93 -6.14 10.37
C VAL A 25 1.86 -7.23 9.83
N MET A 26 1.41 -8.50 9.86
CA MET A 26 2.17 -9.66 9.38
C MET A 26 1.54 -10.26 8.11
N ILE A 27 2.02 -9.82 6.94
CA ILE A 27 1.52 -10.27 5.63
C ILE A 27 2.11 -11.65 5.31
N GLY A 28 1.24 -12.60 4.94
CA GLY A 28 1.64 -13.99 4.62
C GLY A 28 1.46 -14.98 5.79
N LYS A 29 0.96 -14.50 6.93
CA LYS A 29 0.55 -15.33 8.08
C LYS A 29 -0.95 -15.30 8.31
N GLU A 30 -1.55 -14.11 8.29
CA GLU A 30 -2.98 -13.88 8.49
C GLU A 30 -3.62 -13.22 7.26
N PHE A 31 -4.95 -13.19 7.21
CA PHE A 31 -5.68 -12.47 6.17
C PHE A 31 -5.60 -10.96 6.43
N VAL A 32 -5.07 -10.21 5.47
CA VAL A 32 -4.80 -8.77 5.60
C VAL A 32 -5.57 -8.01 4.54
N VAL A 33 -6.40 -7.05 4.97
CA VAL A 33 -7.09 -6.11 4.07
C VAL A 33 -6.32 -4.79 4.03
N ILE A 34 -5.97 -4.36 2.82
CA ILE A 34 -5.40 -3.05 2.52
C ILE A 34 -6.45 -2.26 1.74
N ALA A 35 -6.99 -1.21 2.34
CA ALA A 35 -8.10 -0.43 1.77
C ALA A 35 -7.74 1.05 1.69
N GLY A 36 -8.44 1.82 0.88
CA GLY A 36 -8.21 3.26 0.74
C GLY A 36 -8.50 3.77 -0.67
N PRO A 37 -8.47 5.09 -0.86
CA PRO A 37 -8.91 5.71 -2.10
C PRO A 37 -8.01 5.38 -3.29
N CYS A 38 -8.55 5.62 -4.49
CA CYS A 38 -7.84 5.37 -5.74
C CYS A 38 -6.60 6.28 -5.89
N ALA A 39 -6.67 7.52 -5.38
CA ALA A 39 -5.60 8.50 -5.34
C ALA A 39 -5.69 9.32 -4.04
N ILE A 40 -4.58 9.95 -3.67
CA ILE A 40 -4.62 11.04 -2.69
C ILE A 40 -4.95 12.34 -3.43
N GLU A 41 -6.06 12.96 -3.06
CA GLU A 41 -6.55 14.19 -3.70
C GLU A 41 -6.48 15.39 -2.76
N SER A 42 -6.61 15.16 -1.45
CA SER A 42 -6.38 16.18 -0.42
C SER A 42 -6.13 15.55 0.95
N ARG A 43 -5.54 16.34 1.86
CA ARG A 43 -5.36 15.93 3.26
C ARG A 43 -6.68 15.51 3.91
N LYS A 44 -7.72 16.33 3.78
CA LYS A 44 -9.04 16.07 4.37
C LYS A 44 -9.62 14.75 3.89
N GLN A 45 -9.56 14.49 2.58
CA GLN A 45 -10.06 13.26 1.99
C GLN A 45 -9.29 12.03 2.48
N PHE A 46 -7.96 12.10 2.50
CA PHE A 46 -7.14 10.95 2.83
C PHE A 46 -7.17 10.58 4.32
N ILE A 47 -7.15 11.57 5.22
CA ILE A 47 -7.25 11.33 6.66
C ILE A 47 -8.63 10.79 7.04
N ALA A 48 -9.71 11.33 6.46
CA ALA A 48 -11.05 10.78 6.68
C ALA A 48 -11.16 9.32 6.19
N ALA A 49 -10.53 8.99 5.06
CA ALA A 49 -10.46 7.62 4.58
C ALA A 49 -9.66 6.71 5.54
N ALA A 50 -8.52 7.17 6.07
CA ALA A 50 -7.72 6.45 7.05
C ALA A 50 -8.54 6.05 8.28
N GLU A 51 -9.27 7.00 8.86
CA GLU A 51 -10.15 6.76 10.00
C GLU A 51 -11.27 5.76 9.67
N ALA A 52 -11.92 5.94 8.51
CA ALA A 52 -13.03 5.08 8.08
C ALA A 52 -12.56 3.63 7.85
N VAL A 53 -11.45 3.42 7.14
CA VAL A 53 -10.97 2.06 6.86
C VAL A 53 -10.42 1.39 8.12
N LYS A 54 -9.75 2.14 9.01
CA LYS A 54 -9.32 1.62 10.31
C LYS A 54 -10.52 1.17 11.14
N LYS A 55 -11.59 1.98 11.21
CA LYS A 55 -12.84 1.64 11.90
C LYS A 55 -13.52 0.41 11.29
N ALA A 56 -13.42 0.21 9.98
CA ALA A 56 -13.94 -0.96 9.27
C ALA A 56 -13.09 -2.23 9.44
N GLY A 57 -11.93 -2.15 10.12
CA GLY A 57 -11.05 -3.30 10.38
C GLY A 57 -10.00 -3.55 9.31
N ALA A 58 -9.75 -2.61 8.39
CA ALA A 58 -8.61 -2.72 7.49
C ALA A 58 -7.29 -2.60 8.27
N ALA A 59 -6.31 -3.41 7.91
CA ALA A 59 -5.02 -3.44 8.58
C ALA A 59 -4.07 -2.35 8.07
N MET A 60 -4.22 -1.93 6.82
CA MET A 60 -3.36 -0.94 6.18
C MET A 60 -4.17 -0.01 5.25
N LEU A 61 -3.68 1.21 5.09
CA LEU A 61 -4.23 2.21 4.18
C LEU A 61 -3.45 2.25 2.86
N ARG A 62 -4.15 2.24 1.72
CA ARG A 62 -3.55 2.52 0.40
C ARG A 62 -3.94 3.89 -0.15
N GLY A 63 -3.01 4.54 -0.85
CA GLY A 63 -3.29 5.80 -1.56
C GLY A 63 -2.10 6.27 -2.38
N PRO A 64 -2.10 6.08 -3.71
CA PRO A 64 -0.99 6.51 -4.55
C PRO A 64 -0.99 8.04 -4.70
N VAL A 65 0.19 8.64 -4.56
CA VAL A 65 0.42 10.07 -4.84
C VAL A 65 0.82 10.34 -6.29
N PHE A 66 1.26 9.30 -7.01
CA PHE A 66 1.55 9.33 -8.44
C PHE A 66 0.57 8.43 -9.19
N LYS A 67 -0.05 8.96 -10.25
CA LYS A 67 -0.94 8.18 -11.12
C LYS A 67 -0.33 8.07 -12.51
N PRO A 68 0.12 6.89 -12.95
CA PRO A 68 0.50 6.71 -14.35
C PRO A 68 -0.76 6.84 -15.21
N ARG A 69 -0.85 7.90 -16.01
CA ARG A 69 -2.01 8.19 -16.87
C ARG A 69 -1.66 7.95 -18.32
N SER A 70 -2.59 7.33 -19.05
CA SER A 70 -2.52 7.25 -20.52
C SER A 70 -2.73 8.61 -21.18
N SER A 71 -3.46 9.52 -20.52
CA SER A 71 -3.74 10.88 -21.00
C SER A 71 -3.03 11.92 -20.13
N PRO A 72 -2.29 12.88 -20.72
CA PRO A 72 -1.57 13.90 -19.97
C PRO A 72 -2.51 14.91 -19.30
N TYR A 73 -3.72 15.11 -19.85
CA TYR A 73 -4.70 16.07 -19.34
C TYR A 73 -5.47 15.58 -18.12
N SER A 74 -5.27 14.31 -17.75
CA SER A 74 -5.92 13.75 -16.58
C SER A 74 -5.17 14.08 -15.29
N PHE A 75 -5.84 13.98 -14.15
CA PHE A 75 -5.19 14.13 -12.84
C PHE A 75 -4.01 13.16 -12.69
N GLN A 76 -2.80 13.71 -12.51
CA GLN A 76 -1.54 12.95 -12.44
C GLN A 76 -1.22 12.45 -11.03
N GLY A 77 -2.07 12.74 -10.05
CA GLY A 77 -1.72 12.66 -8.64
C GLY A 77 -1.14 13.98 -8.12
N ILE A 78 -1.11 14.14 -6.80
CA ILE A 78 -0.56 15.34 -6.14
C ILE A 78 0.98 15.30 -6.01
N GLY A 79 1.62 14.20 -6.44
CA GLY A 79 3.07 14.04 -6.45
C GLY A 79 3.68 14.09 -5.04
N GLU A 80 4.90 14.64 -4.95
CA GLU A 80 5.67 14.68 -3.71
C GLU A 80 4.95 15.40 -2.57
N ALA A 81 4.12 16.41 -2.87
CA ALA A 81 3.31 17.09 -1.86
C ALA A 81 2.38 16.13 -1.09
N GLY A 82 1.99 15.01 -1.70
CA GLY A 82 1.22 13.96 -1.05
C GLY A 82 1.99 13.10 -0.05
N LEU A 83 3.33 13.12 -0.09
CA LEU A 83 4.16 12.34 0.84
C LEU A 83 4.02 12.83 2.28
N GLU A 84 3.82 14.14 2.50
CA GLU A 84 3.54 14.68 3.84
C GLU A 84 2.17 14.22 4.37
N ILE A 85 1.17 14.11 3.48
CA ILE A 85 -0.14 13.56 3.84
C ILE A 85 -0.03 12.08 4.21
N LEU A 86 0.78 11.30 3.48
CA LEU A 86 1.07 9.89 3.82
C LEU A 86 1.76 9.75 5.17
N LYS A 87 2.74 10.61 5.49
CA LYS A 87 3.42 10.63 6.79
C LYS A 87 2.44 10.89 7.94
N GLU A 88 1.50 11.81 7.73
CA GLU A 88 0.45 12.08 8.71
C GLU A 88 -0.48 10.87 8.87
N ALA A 89 -0.98 10.31 7.76
CA ALA A 89 -1.85 9.15 7.79
C ALA A 89 -1.18 7.92 8.45
N ARG A 90 0.15 7.79 8.31
CA ARG A 90 0.93 6.74 8.97
C ARG A 90 0.82 6.75 10.49
N GLN A 91 0.58 7.91 11.10
CA GLN A 91 0.35 8.03 12.55
C GLN A 91 -0.94 7.32 12.99
N LEU A 92 -1.89 7.15 12.07
CA LEU A 92 -3.16 6.47 12.34
C LEU A 92 -3.08 4.97 12.07
N MET A 93 -2.43 4.56 10.98
CA MET A 93 -2.26 3.16 10.58
C MET A 93 -1.17 3.01 9.50
N PRO A 94 -0.60 1.80 9.28
CA PRO A 94 0.43 1.60 8.26
C PRO A 94 -0.07 1.94 6.85
N VAL A 95 0.80 2.52 6.02
CA VAL A 95 0.46 3.02 4.68
C VAL A 95 1.24 2.33 3.56
N VAL A 96 0.63 2.22 2.38
CA VAL A 96 1.27 1.83 1.12
C VAL A 96 0.84 2.79 0.00
N THR A 97 1.78 3.23 -0.84
CA THR A 97 1.55 4.20 -1.93
C THR A 97 2.19 3.74 -3.22
#